data_AF-A0A8S2YEU0-F1
#
_entry.id   AF-A0A8S2YEU0-F1
#
_cell.length_a   1.000
_cell.length_b   1.000
_cell.length_c   1.000
_cell.angle_alpha   90.00
_cell.angle_beta   90.00
_cell.angle_gamma   90.00
#
_symmetry.space_group_name_H-M   'P 1'
#
loop_
_entity.id
_entity.type
_entity.pdbx_description
1 polymer ?
#
loop_
_entity_poly.entity_id
_entity_poly.type
_entity_poly.pdbx_seq_one_letter_code
_entity_poly.pdbx_strand_id
1 'polypeptide(L)' 'EHRSRNLAKLHACILKGCEIPNTLSRECHDLLSRLLDPSPSKRITIPEILRHPFLTDLL' A
#
# COMPACT_ATOMS: atom_id res chain seq x y z
N GLU A 1 6.13 29.75 -0.57
CA GLU A 1 7.13 28.96 0.22
C GLU A 1 6.55 27.79 1.03
N HIS A 2 5.47 27.97 1.82
CA HIS A 2 4.91 26.89 2.66
C HIS A 2 4.44 25.64 1.87
N ARG A 3 3.81 25.83 0.71
CA ARG A 3 3.28 24.73 -0.12
C ARG A 3 4.38 23.79 -0.64
N SER A 4 5.53 24.33 -1.04
CA SER A 4 6.67 23.55 -1.54
C SER A 4 7.32 22.71 -0.44
N ARG A 5 7.40 23.23 0.80
CA ARG A 5 7.90 22.47 1.96
C ARG A 5 7.00 21.28 2.30
N ASN A 6 5.68 21.44 2.15
CA ASN A 6 4.72 20.36 2.41
C ASN A 6 4.78 19.26 1.35
N LEU A 7 5.03 19.62 0.08
CA LEU A 7 5.19 18.63 -0.99
C LEU A 7 6.45 17.79 -0.83
N ALA A 8 7.58 18.40 -0.49
CA ALA A 8 8.83 17.67 -0.26
C ALA A 8 8.70 16.67 0.90
N LYS A 9 8.04 17.08 2.00
CA LYS A 9 7.74 16.21 3.14
C LYS A 9 6.83 15.05 2.74
N LEU A 10 5.76 15.33 1.99
CA LEU A 10 4.85 14.29 1.49
C LEU A 10 5.58 13.28 0.59
N HIS A 11 6.40 13.77 -0.34
CA HIS A 11 7.17 12.92 -1.23
C HIS A 11 8.13 12.00 -0.45
N ALA A 12 8.81 12.54 0.58
CA ALA A 12 9.65 11.73 1.46
C ALA A 12 8.86 10.64 2.20
N CYS A 13 7.64 10.93 2.66
CA CYS A 13 6.78 9.92 3.28
C CYS A 13 6.35 8.82 2.29
N ILE A 14 5.99 9.19 1.05
CA ILE A 14 5.63 8.22 0.00
C ILE A 14 6.80 7.27 -0.28
N LEU A 15 8.03 7.81 -0.39
CA LEU A 15 9.23 7.00 -0.62
C LEU A 15 9.60 6.12 0.58
N LYS A 16 9.33 6.58 1.81
CA LYS A 16 9.55 5.79 3.03
C LYS A 16 8.59 4.60 3.12
N GLY A 17 7.39 4.73 2.55
CA GLY A 17 6.30 3.77 2.72
C GLY A 17 5.47 4.05 3.98
N CYS A 18 4.47 3.20 4.21
CA CYS A 18 3.54 3.32 5.33
C CYS A 18 3.58 2.10 6.26
N GLU A 19 3.32 2.33 7.54
CA GLU A 19 3.10 1.26 8.51
C GLU A 19 1.61 0.89 8.48
N ILE A 20 1.33 -0.39 8.26
CA ILE A 20 -0.03 -0.93 8.22
C ILE A 20 -0.36 -1.47 9.62
N PRO A 21 -1.52 -1.11 10.20
CA PRO A 21 -1.86 -1.53 11.55
C PRO A 21 -2.17 -3.04 11.62
N ASN A 22 -1.72 -3.67 12.69
CA ASN A 22 -1.96 -5.09 12.98
C ASN A 22 -3.40 -5.40 13.43
N THR A 23 -4.27 -4.39 13.52
CA THR A 23 -5.69 -4.54 13.89
C THR A 23 -6.56 -5.00 12.73
N LEU A 24 -6.02 -5.02 11.50
CA LEU A 24 -6.71 -5.48 10.32
C LEU A 24 -6.72 -7.01 10.25
N SER A 25 -7.63 -7.57 9.46
CA SER A 25 -7.54 -8.99 9.11
C SER A 25 -6.22 -9.28 8.41
N ARG A 26 -5.73 -10.51 8.54
CA ARG A 26 -4.44 -10.92 7.98
C ARG A 26 -4.42 -10.71 6.46
N GLU A 27 -5.53 -10.99 5.80
CA GLU A 27 -5.72 -10.89 4.35
C GLU A 27 -5.73 -9.42 3.91
N CYS A 28 -6.36 -8.53 4.69
CA CYS A 28 -6.34 -7.10 4.42
C CYS A 28 -4.94 -6.51 4.57
N HIS A 29 -4.26 -6.88 5.66
CA HIS A 29 -2.88 -6.46 5.90
C HIS A 29 -1.95 -6.94 4.78
N ASP A 30 -2.05 -8.21 4.37
CA ASP A 30 -1.24 -8.76 3.27
C ASP A 30 -1.46 -7.96 1.97
N LEU A 31 -2.72 -7.76 1.57
CA LEU A 31 -3.05 -7.02 0.35
C LEU A 31 -2.48 -5.59 0.37
N LEU A 32 -2.70 -4.85 1.46
CA LEU A 32 -2.22 -3.47 1.59
C LEU A 32 -0.68 -3.40 1.54
N SER A 33 0.00 -4.36 2.16
CA SER A 33 1.47 -4.38 2.18
C SER A 33 2.07 -4.56 0.78
N ARG A 34 1.42 -5.37 -0.06
CA ARG A 34 1.84 -5.62 -1.44
C ARG A 34 1.42 -4.50 -2.40
N LEU A 35 0.30 -3.83 -2.12
CA LEU A 35 -0.23 -2.74 -2.95
C LEU A 35 0.53 -1.42 -2.70
N LEU A 36 0.91 -1.15 -1.46
CA LEU A 36 1.63 0.05 -1.04
C LEU A 36 3.15 -0.16 -0.96
N ASP A 37 3.70 -1.18 -1.63
CA ASP A 37 5.14 -1.39 -1.73
C ASP A 37 5.81 -0.18 -2.43
N PRO A 38 6.80 0.47 -1.79
CA PRO A 38 7.54 1.59 -2.38
C PRO A 38 8.27 1.23 -3.68
N SER A 39 8.67 -0.05 -3.83
CA SER A 39 9.34 -0.60 -5.01
C SER A 39 8.30 -1.00 -6.07
N PRO A 40 8.21 -0.28 -7.21
CA PRO A 40 7.20 -0.57 -8.24
C PRO A 40 7.31 -1.99 -8.81
N SER A 41 8.53 -2.54 -8.87
CA SER A 41 8.80 -3.89 -9.36
C SER A 41 8.31 -5.01 -8.43
N LYS A 42 8.07 -4.70 -7.14
CA LYS A 42 7.54 -5.64 -6.15
C LYS A 42 6.04 -5.51 -5.93
N ARG A 43 5.46 -4.41 -6.42
CA ARG A 43 4.04 -4.11 -6.24
C ARG A 43 3.19 -5.16 -6.95
N ILE A 44 2.19 -5.65 -6.24
CA ILE A 44 1.21 -6.60 -6.77
C ILE A 44 0.53 -6.04 -8.03
N THR A 45 0.32 -6.92 -9.01
CA THR A 45 -0.37 -6.58 -10.26
C THR A 45 -1.88 -6.66 -10.11
N ILE A 46 -2.63 -5.99 -11.01
CA ILE A 46 -4.10 -6.02 -10.99
C ILE A 46 -4.67 -7.44 -11.08
N PRO A 47 -4.19 -8.35 -11.96
CA PRO A 47 -4.68 -9.73 -11.98
C PRO A 47 -4.44 -10.51 -10.68
N GLU A 48 -3.35 -10.22 -9.97
CA GLU A 48 -3.08 -10.83 -8.66
C GLU A 48 -3.96 -10.24 -7.56
N ILE A 49 -4.25 -8.94 -7.59
CA ILE A 49 -5.19 -8.28 -6.68
C ILE A 49 -6.58 -8.95 -6.77
N LEU A 50 -7.08 -9.14 -8.00
CA LEU A 50 -8.41 -9.75 -8.22
C LEU A 50 -8.50 -11.21 -7.77
N ARG A 51 -7.36 -11.89 -7.59
CA ARG A 51 -7.28 -13.28 -7.07
C ARG A 51 -6.92 -13.34 -5.59
N HIS A 52 -6.80 -12.19 -4.92
CA HIS A 52 -6.35 -12.13 -3.54
C HIS A 52 -7.47 -12.56 -2.57
N PRO A 53 -7.19 -13.38 -1.54
CA PRO A 53 -8.18 -13.86 -0.57
C PRO A 53 -9.09 -12.76 0.00
N PHE A 54 -8.49 -11.61 0.32
CA PHE A 54 -9.24 -10.43 0.79
C PHE A 54 -10.42 -10.01 -0.11
N LEU A 55 -10.31 -10.16 -1.43
CA LEU A 55 -11.38 -9.82 -2.36
C LEU A 55 -12.22 -11.02 -2.76
N THR A 56 -11.63 -12.22 -2.82
CA THR A 56 -12.35 -13.43 -3.24
C THR A 56 -13.23 -14.01 -2.14
N ASP A 57 -12.87 -13.84 -0.86
CA ASP A 57 -13.69 -14.32 0.26
C ASP A 57 -14.93 -13.43 0.49
N LEU A 58 -15.00 -12.29 -0.21
CA LEU A 58 -16.13 -11.36 -0.20
C LEU A 58 -17.14 -11.61 -1.33
N LEU A 59 -16.78 -12.47 -2.31
CA LEU A 59 -17.58 -12.79 -3.51
C LEU A 59 -18.04 -14.24 -3.48
#